data_AF-A0A6G0YCL2-F1
#
_entry.id   AF-A0A6G0YCL2-F1
#
_cell.length_a   1.000
_cell.length_b   1.000
_cell.length_c   1.000
_cell.angle_alpha   90.00
_cell.angle_beta   90.00
_cell.angle_gamma   90.00
#
_symmetry.space_group_name_H-M   'P 1'
#
loop_
_entity.id
_entity.type
_entity.pdbx_description
1 polymer ?
#
loop_
_entity_poly.entity_id
_entity_poly.type
_entity_poly.pdbx_seq_one_letter_code
_entity_poly.pdbx_strand_id
1 'polypeptide(L)' 'SNHTLHHNLSIPFVADVAKTHYKRFHNHLLNHRNPLMHEISSLTIPGNPPKRLKRKWCRNLLNS' A
#
# COMPACT_ATOMS: atom_id res chain seq x y z
N SER A 1 -24.97 4.66 5.06
CA SER A 1 -23.85 3.75 4.73
C SER A 1 -22.54 4.42 5.15
N ASN A 2 -21.43 3.68 5.24
CA ASN A 2 -20.13 4.29 5.56
C ASN A 2 -19.70 5.33 4.50
N HIS A 3 -20.11 5.15 3.24
CA HIS A 3 -19.80 6.08 2.16
C HIS A 3 -20.33 7.50 2.41
N THR A 4 -21.57 7.62 2.88
CA THR A 4 -22.19 8.92 3.21
C THR A 4 -21.45 9.61 4.37
N LEU A 5 -21.00 8.85 5.37
CA LEU A 5 -20.23 9.39 6.50
C LEU A 5 -18.89 9.98 6.05
N HIS A 6 -18.12 9.21 5.26
CA HIS A 6 -16.84 9.65 4.71
C HIS A 6 -17.00 10.92 3.86
N HIS A 7 -18.04 10.99 3.03
CA HIS A 7 -18.32 12.16 2.21
C HIS A 7 -18.74 13.38 3.05
N ASN A 8 -19.73 13.22 3.94
CA ASN A 8 -20.26 14.33 4.73
C ASN A 8 -19.21 14.93 5.68
N LEU A 9 -18.32 14.09 6.22
CA LEU A 9 -17.27 14.53 7.14
C LEU A 9 -15.94 14.82 6.44
N SER A 10 -15.86 14.64 5.11
CA SER A 10 -14.61 14.75 4.34
C SER A 10 -13.46 13.89 4.90
N ILE A 11 -13.80 12.73 5.47
CA ILE A 11 -12.82 11.78 6.02
C ILE A 11 -12.40 10.81 4.93
N PRO A 12 -11.12 10.72 4.55
CA PRO A 12 -10.69 9.81 3.50
C PRO A 12 -10.83 8.35 3.96
N PHE A 13 -11.07 7.43 3.01
CA PHE A 13 -11.08 6.01 3.34
C PHE A 13 -9.67 5.55 3.72
N VAL A 14 -9.60 4.61 4.65
CA VAL A 14 -8.33 3.97 5.06
C VAL A 14 -7.58 3.40 3.85
N ALA A 15 -8.31 2.88 2.86
CA ALA A 15 -7.72 2.36 1.63
C ALA A 15 -6.99 3.45 0.81
N ASP A 16 -7.57 4.64 0.68
CA ASP A 16 -7.00 5.75 -0.09
C ASP A 16 -5.77 6.34 0.61
N VAL A 17 -5.86 6.49 1.94
CA VAL A 17 -4.73 6.93 2.77
C VAL A 17 -3.59 5.92 2.66
N ALA A 18 -3.87 4.63 2.89
CA ALA A 18 -2.88 3.57 2.80
C ALA A 18 -2.21 3.49 1.42
N LYS A 19 -2.99 3.62 0.34
CA LYS A 19 -2.49 3.67 -1.05
C LYS A 19 -1.55 4.85 -1.25
N THR A 20 -1.96 6.05 -0.82
CA THR A 20 -1.17 7.28 -0.97
C THR A 20 0.16 7.20 -0.23
N HIS A 21 0.14 6.78 1.04
CA HIS A 21 1.35 6.64 1.84
C HIS A 21 2.30 5.60 1.26
N TYR A 22 1.77 4.45 0.82
CA TYR A 22 2.60 3.39 0.25
C TYR A 22 3.20 3.78 -1.10
N LYS A 23 2.46 4.47 -1.99
CA LYS A 23 3.02 5.00 -3.25
C LYS A 23 4.17 5.97 -3.00
N ARG A 24 4.03 6.88 -2.02
CA ARG A 24 5.13 7.78 -1.63
C ARG A 24 6.34 7.00 -1.14
N PHE A 25 6.13 6.07 -0.21
CA PHE A 25 7.19 5.21 0.32
C PHE A 25 7.92 4.42 -0.79
N HIS A 26 7.17 3.78 -1.68
CA HIS A 26 7.72 3.04 -2.81
C HIS A 26 8.59 3.94 -3.70
N ASN A 27 8.07 5.11 -4.09
CA ASN A 27 8.80 6.06 -4.93
C ASN A 27 10.08 6.58 -4.27
N HIS A 28 10.08 6.82 -2.95
CA HIS A 28 11.29 7.21 -2.23
C HIS A 28 12.37 6.13 -2.25
N LEU A 29 11.97 4.86 -2.29
CA LEU A 29 12.92 3.74 -2.29
C LEU A 29 13.39 3.31 -3.68
N LEU A 30 12.71 3.73 -4.77
CA LEU A 30 13.08 3.40 -6.15
C LEU A 30 14.50 3.78 -6.58
N ASN A 31 15.14 4.74 -5.90
CA ASN A 31 16.53 5.15 -6.19
C ASN A 31 17.46 4.89 -4.99
N HIS A 32 17.04 4.08 -4.03
CA HIS A 32 17.83 3.82 -2.83
C HIS A 32 19.03 2.92 -3.16
N ARG A 33 20.20 3.21 -2.58
CA ARG A 33 21.45 2.44 -2.85
C ARG A 33 21.40 1.01 -2.32
N ASN A 34 20.66 0.79 -1.24
CA ASN A 34 20.51 -0.54 -0.62
C ASN A 34 19.52 -1.42 -1.40
N PRO A 35 19.94 -2.57 -1.96
CA PRO A 35 19.06 -3.50 -2.69
C PRO A 35 17.91 -4.06 -1.84
N LEU A 36 18.11 -4.24 -0.54
CA LEU A 36 17.07 -4.75 0.36
C LEU A 36 15.86 -3.80 0.46
N MET A 37 16.10 -2.49 0.33
CA MET A 37 15.03 -1.50 0.37
C MET A 37 14.12 -1.62 -0.86
N HIS A 38 14.68 -1.97 -2.02
CA HIS A 38 13.89 -2.27 -3.23
C HIS A 38 13.00 -3.48 -3.01
N GLU A 39 13.55 -4.57 -2.47
CA GLU A 39 12.79 -5.80 -2.21
C GLU A 39 11.64 -5.58 -1.22
N ILE A 40 11.86 -4.79 -0.17
CA ILE A 40 10.81 -4.46 0.82
C ILE A 40 9.73 -3.57 0.20
N SER A 41 10.11 -2.67 -0.71
CA SER A 41 9.17 -1.81 -1.44
C SER A 41 8.48 -2.50 -2.62
N SER A 42 8.92 -3.71 -2.97
CA SER A 42 8.45 -4.43 -4.15
C SER A 42 7.03 -5.00 -3.98
N LEU A 43 6.36 -5.17 -5.12
CA LEU A 43 5.04 -5.80 -5.24
C LEU A 43 5.03 -7.25 -4.73
N THR A 44 6.14 -7.94 -4.86
CA THR A 44 6.31 -9.36 -4.58
C THR A 44 7.30 -9.56 -3.44
N ILE A 45 6.86 -10.29 -2.41
CA ILE A 45 7.79 -10.84 -1.41
C ILE A 45 8.45 -12.04 -2.08
N PRO A 46 9.80 -12.14 -2.11
CA PRO A 46 10.48 -13.34 -2.56
C PRO A 46 9.92 -14.58 -1.85
N GLY A 47 9.48 -15.59 -2.62
CA GLY A 47 8.85 -16.80 -2.08
C GLY A 47 7.34 -16.72 -1.79
N ASN A 48 6.70 -15.54 -1.92
CA ASN A 48 5.25 -15.30 -1.80
C ASN A 48 4.56 -16.15 -0.70
N PRO A 49 4.94 -16.00 0.57
CA PRO A 49 4.38 -16.82 1.64
C PRO A 49 2.86 -16.62 1.72
N PRO A 50 2.08 -17.68 1.99
CA PRO A 50 0.64 -17.61 2.04
C PRO A 50 0.20 -16.58 3.08
N LYS A 51 -0.59 -15.59 2.64
CA LYS A 51 -1.08 -14.53 3.52
C LYS A 51 -2.16 -15.13 4.43
N ARG A 52 -1.89 -15.23 5.73
CA ARG A 52 -2.82 -15.76 6.74
C ARG A 52 -4.17 -15.04 6.76
N LEU A 53 -4.20 -13.75 6.42
CA LEU A 53 -5.41 -12.92 6.45
C LEU A 53 -5.84 -12.49 5.04
N LYS A 54 -7.13 -12.61 4.75
CA LYS A 54 -7.80 -12.04 3.57
C LYS A 54 -7.89 -10.51 3.69
N ARG A 55 -6.76 -9.82 3.54
CA ARG A 55 -6.66 -8.36 3.56
C ARG A 55 -6.17 -7.84 2.22
N LYS A 56 -6.71 -6.70 1.77
CA LYS A 56 -6.08 -5.89 0.72
C LYS A 56 -4.87 -5.20 1.32
N TRP A 57 -3.67 -5.68 0.98
CA TRP A 57 -2.42 -5.09 1.45
C TRP A 57 -2.08 -3.86 0.63
N CYS A 58 -1.46 -2.84 1.25
CA CYS A 58 -1.11 -1.58 0.57
C CYS A 58 -0.30 -1.81 -0.72
N ARG A 59 0.60 -2.81 -0.72
CA ARG A 59 1.36 -3.24 -1.90
C ARG A 59 0.50 -3.68 -3.07
N ASN A 60 -0.63 -4.34 -2.82
CA ASN A 60 -1.55 -4.74 -3.89
C ASN A 60 -2.23 -3.53 -4.55
N LEU A 61 -2.19 -2.35 -3.92
CA LEU A 61 -2.83 -1.13 -4.40
C LEU A 61 -1.93 -0.28 -5.31
N LEU A 62 -0.66 -0.68 -5.52
CA LEU A 62 0.28 0.00 -6.41
C LEU A 62 -0.21 0.00 -7.87
N ASN A 63 -0.72 -1.14 -8.34
CA ASN A 63 -1.13 -1.38 -9.73
C ASN A 63 -2.64 -1.20 -9.98
N SER A 64 -3.34 -0.59 -9.01
CA SER A 64 -4.78 -0.31 -9.07
C SER A 64 -5.07 1.18 -9.03
#